data_AF-A0A6S6TF20-F1
#
_entry.id   AF-A0A6S6TF20-F1
#
_cell.length_a   1.000
_cell.length_b   1.000
_cell.length_c   1.000
_cell.angle_alpha   90.00
_cell.angle_beta   90.00
_cell.angle_gamma   90.00
#
_symmetry.space_group_name_H-M   'P 1'
#
loop_
_entity.id
_entity.type
_entity.pdbx_description
1 polymer ?
#
loop_
_entity_poly.entity_id
_entity_poly.type
_entity_poly.pdbx_seq_one_letter_code
_entity_poly.pdbx_strand_id
1 'polypeptide(L)'
;MNATQISAYISEATKEQVESYVKRRGVKKGFLIEEALQHHLQALREIPEDVIIPTRIVVSENSMERIADLLESDAEPTTALKELMND
;
A
#
# COMPACT_ATOMS: atom_id res chain seq x y z
N MET A 1 8.67 -17.90 27.86
CA MET A 1 8.24 -16.88 26.86
C MET A 1 6.78 -17.17 26.55
N ASN A 2 5.87 -16.23 26.83
CA ASN A 2 4.45 -16.40 26.51
C ASN A 2 4.22 -15.93 25.08
N ALA A 3 3.76 -16.83 24.21
CA ALA A 3 3.31 -16.49 22.88
C ALA A 3 1.81 -16.19 22.92
N THR A 4 1.39 -15.11 22.29
CA THR A 4 -0.03 -14.74 22.13
C THR A 4 -0.48 -15.14 20.73
N GLN A 5 -1.64 -15.80 20.62
CA GLN A 5 -2.21 -16.16 19.33
C GLN A 5 -3.03 -14.99 18.78
N ILE A 6 -2.84 -14.70 17.49
CA ILE A 6 -3.67 -13.79 16.72
C ILE A 6 -4.40 -14.56 15.61
N SER A 7 -5.61 -14.14 15.26
CA SER A 7 -6.38 -14.68 14.14
C SER A 7 -6.70 -13.57 13.14
N ALA A 8 -6.52 -13.87 11.85
CA ALA A 8 -6.81 -12.95 10.76
C ALA A 8 -7.18 -13.75 9.49
N TYR A 9 -8.06 -13.20 8.68
CA TYR A 9 -8.32 -13.71 7.34
C TYR A 9 -7.32 -13.12 6.36
N ILE A 10 -6.79 -13.95 5.46
CA ILE A 10 -5.92 -13.54 4.36
C ILE A 10 -6.43 -14.14 3.06
N SER A 11 -6.03 -13.55 1.94
CA SER A 11 -6.34 -14.12 0.62
C SER A 11 -5.61 -15.45 0.40
N GLU A 12 -6.15 -16.31 -0.46
CA GLU A 12 -5.50 -17.55 -0.88
C GLU A 12 -4.14 -17.28 -1.53
N ALA A 13 -4.05 -16.26 -2.38
CA ALA A 13 -2.81 -15.84 -3.02
C ALA A 13 -1.73 -15.45 -1.98
N THR A 14 -2.09 -14.73 -0.92
CA THR A 14 -1.16 -14.38 0.16
C THR A 14 -0.69 -15.63 0.91
N LYS A 15 -1.61 -16.58 1.18
CA LYS A 15 -1.26 -17.84 1.83
C LYS A 15 -0.21 -18.62 1.03
N GLU A 16 -0.39 -18.73 -0.29
CA GLU A 16 0.58 -19.40 -1.16
C GLU A 16 1.96 -18.74 -1.13
N GLN A 17 2.02 -17.40 -1.16
CA GLN A 17 3.27 -16.67 -1.07
C GLN A 17 4.01 -16.93 0.24
N VAL A 18 3.28 -16.91 1.36
CA VAL A 18 3.82 -17.21 2.70
C VAL A 18 4.39 -18.63 2.76
N GLU A 19 3.65 -19.62 2.25
CA GLU A 19 4.09 -21.02 2.24
C GLU A 19 5.32 -21.23 1.38
N SER A 20 5.34 -20.62 0.20
CA SER A 20 6.44 -20.66 -0.74
C SER A 20 7.72 -20.04 -0.16
N TYR A 21 7.60 -18.90 0.55
CA TYR A 21 8.72 -18.24 1.21
C TYR A 21 9.31 -19.09 2.34
N VAL A 22 8.46 -19.54 3.26
CA VAL A 22 8.84 -20.39 4.40
C VAL A 22 9.55 -21.65 3.93
N LYS A 23 9.03 -22.30 2.90
CA LYS A 23 9.64 -23.51 2.32
C LYS A 23 11.02 -23.24 1.73
N ARG A 24 11.21 -22.13 1.00
CA ARG A 24 12.52 -21.78 0.39
C ARG A 24 13.55 -21.35 1.42
N ARG A 25 13.14 -20.62 2.46
CA ARG A 25 14.04 -19.99 3.44
C ARG A 25 14.26 -20.84 4.69
N GLY A 26 13.48 -21.90 4.89
CA GLY A 26 13.59 -22.78 6.06
C GLY A 26 13.16 -22.12 7.38
N VAL A 27 12.34 -21.07 7.32
CA VAL A 27 11.88 -20.32 8.51
C VAL A 27 10.46 -20.73 8.91
N LYS A 28 10.08 -20.58 10.18
CA LYS A 28 8.71 -20.90 10.63
C LYS A 28 7.72 -19.84 10.16
N LYS A 29 6.47 -20.24 9.84
CA LYS A 29 5.37 -19.30 9.51
C LYS A 29 5.18 -18.23 10.59
N GLY A 30 5.16 -18.64 11.86
CA GLY A 30 5.02 -17.71 12.98
C GLY A 30 6.17 -16.72 13.08
N PHE A 31 7.41 -17.14 12.78
CA PHE A 31 8.57 -16.25 12.75
C PHE A 31 8.44 -15.20 11.64
N LEU A 32 8.07 -15.63 10.43
CA LEU A 32 7.84 -14.72 9.30
C LEU A 32 6.73 -13.70 9.61
N ILE A 33 5.62 -14.13 10.22
CA ILE A 33 4.51 -13.25 10.56
C ILE A 33 4.94 -12.23 11.62
N GLU A 34 5.61 -12.67 12.67
CA GLU A 34 6.13 -11.78 13.73
C GLU A 34 7.10 -10.74 13.16
N GLU A 35 8.08 -11.17 12.35
CA GLU A 35 9.06 -10.29 11.73
C GLU A 35 8.39 -9.25 10.81
N ALA A 36 7.43 -9.68 9.98
CA ALA A 36 6.69 -8.79 9.10
C ALA A 36 5.86 -7.75 9.88
N LEU A 37 5.19 -8.17 10.95
CA LEU A 37 4.41 -7.27 11.80
C LEU A 37 5.33 -6.27 12.53
N GLN A 38 6.47 -6.73 13.04
CA GLN A 38 7.45 -5.85 13.68
C GLN A 38 8.01 -4.82 12.72
N HIS A 39 8.39 -5.22 11.49
CA HIS A 39 8.84 -4.28 10.46
C HIS A 39 7.77 -3.25 10.11
N HIS A 40 6.51 -3.67 9.97
CA HIS A 40 5.41 -2.75 9.67
C HIS A 40 5.17 -1.74 10.80
N LEU A 41 5.09 -2.20 12.05
CA LEU A 41 4.89 -1.34 13.21
C LEU A 41 6.09 -0.42 13.48
N GLN A 42 7.30 -0.86 13.18
CA GLN A 42 8.49 -0.03 13.26
C GLN A 42 8.46 1.09 12.23
N ALA A 43 8.12 0.78 10.97
CA ALA A 43 7.98 1.78 9.92
C ALA A 43 6.95 2.86 10.28
N LEU A 44 5.82 2.49 10.89
CA LEU A 44 4.82 3.44 11.36
C LEU A 44 5.30 4.35 12.51
N ARG A 45 6.27 3.91 13.33
CA ARG A 45 6.85 4.75 14.39
C ARG A 45 7.90 5.71 13.86
N GLU A 46 8.63 5.32 12.82
CA GLU A 46 9.70 6.10 12.23
C GLU A 46 9.20 7.14 11.23
N ILE A 47 8.06 6.87 10.59
CA ILE A 47 7.45 7.74 9.60
C ILE A 47 6.33 8.53 10.30
N PRO A 48 6.46 9.87 10.44
CA PRO A 48 5.40 10.67 11.02
C PRO A 48 4.14 10.61 10.12
N GLU A 49 2.95 10.62 10.73
CA GLU A 49 1.67 10.34 10.04
C GLU A 49 1.38 11.30 8.88
N ASP A 50 1.99 12.49 8.91
CA ASP A 50 1.94 13.51 7.88
C ASP A 50 2.73 13.16 6.60
N VAL A 51 3.55 12.09 6.62
CA VAL A 51 4.36 11.61 5.49
C VAL A 51 3.77 10.34 4.85
N ILE A 52 2.76 9.71 5.46
CA ILE A 52 2.12 8.52 4.88
C ILE A 52 1.21 8.95 3.73
N ILE A 53 1.68 8.78 2.49
CA ILE A 53 0.83 8.87 1.30
C ILE A 53 -0.02 7.59 1.24
N PRO A 54 -1.35 7.67 1.42
CA PRO A 54 -2.20 6.49 1.34
C PRO A 54 -2.14 5.90 -0.07
N THR A 55 -2.00 4.57 -0.17
CA THR A 55 -1.97 3.84 -1.45
C THR A 55 -3.30 3.88 -2.20
N ARG A 56 -4.36 4.37 -1.54
CA ARG A 56 -5.70 4.56 -2.11
C ARG A 56 -6.15 6.00 -1.84
N ILE A 57 -6.55 6.68 -2.91
CA ILE A 57 -7.21 7.98 -2.84
C ILE A 57 -8.72 7.73 -2.78
N VAL A 58 -9.40 8.25 -1.76
CA VAL A 58 -10.86 8.18 -1.63
C VAL A 58 -11.42 9.54 -2.00
N VAL A 59 -12.34 9.57 -2.95
CA VAL A 59 -12.99 10.78 -3.45
C VAL A 59 -14.50 10.67 -3.31
N SER A 60 -15.20 11.80 -3.34
CA SER A 60 -16.67 11.80 -3.45
C SER A 60 -17.11 11.33 -4.83
N GLU A 61 -18.34 10.83 -4.93
CA GLU A 61 -18.93 10.39 -6.20
C GLU A 61 -18.86 11.47 -7.29
N ASN A 62 -19.29 12.69 -6.97
CA ASN A 62 -19.21 13.81 -7.92
C ASN A 62 -17.77 14.17 -8.33
N SER A 63 -16.80 13.99 -7.43
CA SER A 63 -15.38 14.19 -7.80
C SER A 63 -14.90 13.08 -8.74
N MET A 64 -15.36 11.85 -8.53
CA MET A 64 -15.01 10.71 -9.39
C MET A 64 -15.57 10.88 -10.81
N GLU A 65 -16.81 11.34 -10.96
CA GLU A 65 -17.41 11.67 -12.26
C GLU A 65 -16.56 12.69 -13.04
N ARG A 66 -16.19 13.79 -12.39
CA ARG A 66 -15.34 14.82 -13.00
C ARG A 66 -13.96 14.29 -13.42
N ILE A 67 -13.38 13.40 -12.61
CA ILE A 67 -12.10 12.76 -12.93
C ILE A 67 -12.26 11.86 -14.17
N ALA A 68 -13.34 11.09 -14.26
CA ALA A 68 -13.61 10.25 -15.41
C ALA A 68 -13.75 11.07 -16.70
N ASP A 69 -14.54 12.15 -16.67
CA ASP A 69 -14.71 13.06 -17.80
C ASP A 69 -13.36 13.66 -18.27
N LEU A 70 -12.51 14.07 -17.32
CA LEU A 70 -11.20 14.64 -17.63
C LEU A 70 -10.25 13.61 -18.25
N LEU A 71 -10.24 12.37 -17.75
CA LEU A 71 -9.43 11.28 -18.30
C LEU A 71 -9.85 10.89 -19.72
N GLU A 72 -11.13 11.01 -20.06
CA GLU A 72 -11.63 10.76 -21.41
C GLU A 72 -11.38 11.92 -22.38
N SER A 73 -11.32 13.16 -21.86
CA SER A 73 -11.31 14.37 -22.69
C SER A 73 -10.01 14.67 -23.48
N ASP A 74 -8.95 13.89 -23.29
CA ASP A 74 -7.60 14.11 -23.87
C ASP A 74 -7.19 15.60 -23.91
N ALA A 75 -7.46 16.30 -22.81
CA ALA A 75 -7.34 17.75 -22.76
C ALA A 75 -5.87 18.18 -22.85
N GLU A 76 -5.58 19.19 -23.67
CA GLU A 76 -4.23 19.72 -23.76
C GLU A 76 -3.73 20.30 -22.43
N PRO A 77 -2.42 20.13 -22.11
CA PRO A 77 -1.81 20.77 -20.96
C PRO A 77 -1.99 22.29 -21.00
N THR A 78 -2.31 22.88 -19.86
CA THR A 78 -2.47 24.34 -19.74
C THR A 78 -1.15 25.06 -20.00
N THR A 79 -1.21 26.33 -20.43
CA THR A 79 -0.01 27.15 -20.63
C THR A 79 0.87 27.20 -19.37
N ALA A 80 0.26 27.36 -18.19
CA ALA A 80 0.98 27.38 -16.92
C ALA A 80 1.72 26.05 -16.64
N LEU A 81 1.13 24.90 -16.98
CA LEU A 81 1.79 23.61 -16.86
C LEU A 81 2.93 23.45 -17.87
N LYS A 82 2.75 23.92 -19.11
CA LYS A 82 3.79 23.93 -20.13
C LYS A 82 4.97 24.81 -19.71
N GLU A 83 4.71 25.97 -19.12
CA GLU A 83 5.74 26.87 -18.58
C GLU A 83 6.48 26.23 -17.39
N LEU A 84 5.77 25.64 -16.43
CA LEU A 84 6.36 24.96 -15.27
C LEU A 84 7.31 23.81 -15.66
N MET A 85 6.99 23.05 -16.71
CA MET A 85 7.79 21.90 -17.15
C MET A 85 8.99 22.27 -18.03
N ASN A 86 9.09 23.52 -18.48
CA ASN A 86 10.19 24.01 -19.32
C ASN A 86 11.27 24.80 -18.54
N ASP A 87 11.09 24.96 -17.23
CA ASP A 87 12.11 25.40 -16.25
C ASP A 87 12.92 24.21 -15.70
#